data_AF-A0A1G4WAY7-F1
#
_entry.id   AF-A0A1G4WAY7-F1
#
_cell.length_a   1.000
_cell.length_b   1.000
_cell.length_c   1.000
_cell.angle_alpha   90.00
_cell.angle_beta   90.00
_cell.angle_gamma   90.00
#
_symmetry.space_group_name_H-M   'P 1'
#
loop_
_entity.id
_entity.type
_entity.pdbx_description
1 polymer ?
#
loop_
_entity_poly.entity_id
_entity_poly.type
_entity_poly.pdbx_seq_one_letter_code
_entity_poly.pdbx_strand_id
1 'polypeptide(L)'
;MGRRRQYCRQSCRQRAYEQRAQVKGTSFAPDAVVLTADEAADLSDRVYQVRCAAEDIATALQEGADGSELRDLCEVLIQAAKAADGWR
;
A
#
# COMPACT_ATOMS: atom_id res chain seq x y z
N MET A 1 -42.50 1.76 21.11
CA MET A 1 -41.03 1.93 21.26
C MET A 1 -40.52 2.63 20.00
N GLY A 2 -40.07 3.89 20.11
CA GLY A 2 -39.69 4.72 18.96
C GLY A 2 -38.19 4.71 18.66
N ARG A 3 -37.80 5.15 17.45
CA ARG A 3 -36.38 5.29 17.06
C ARG A 3 -35.67 6.30 17.97
N ARG A 4 -34.55 5.89 18.55
CA ARG A 4 -33.73 6.77 19.41
C ARG A 4 -33.20 7.96 18.61
N ARG A 5 -33.04 9.10 19.30
CA ARG A 5 -32.47 10.33 18.72
C ARG A 5 -31.04 10.04 18.25
N GLN A 6 -30.74 10.34 16.98
CA GLN A 6 -29.43 10.12 16.38
C GLN A 6 -28.33 11.02 16.97
N TYR A 7 -28.70 12.16 17.55
CA TYR A 7 -27.75 13.12 18.10
C TYR A 7 -28.18 13.57 19.50
N CYS A 8 -27.19 13.71 20.38
CA CYS A 8 -27.37 14.18 21.75
C CYS A 8 -27.96 15.59 21.83
N ARG A 9 -27.44 16.51 21.02
CA ARG A 9 -27.77 17.94 21.00
C ARG A 9 -27.55 18.53 19.60
N GLN A 10 -28.01 19.77 19.40
CA GLN A 10 -27.83 20.50 18.13
C GLN A 10 -26.34 20.72 17.80
N SER A 11 -25.49 21.01 18.80
CA SER A 11 -24.04 21.11 18.61
C SER A 11 -23.41 19.79 18.13
N CYS A 12 -23.87 18.64 18.64
CA CYS A 12 -23.44 17.32 18.18
C CYS A 12 -23.79 17.12 16.68
N ARG A 13 -24.98 17.56 16.26
CA ARG A 13 -25.41 17.52 14.85
C ARG A 13 -24.57 18.46 13.98
N GLN A 14 -24.26 19.66 14.46
CA GLN A 14 -23.46 20.67 13.76
C GLN A 14 -22.04 20.16 13.50
N ARG A 15 -21.36 19.62 14.52
CA ARG A 15 -20.03 19.02 14.35
C ARG A 15 -20.02 17.85 13.36
N ALA A 16 -21.05 16.99 13.40
CA ALA A 16 -21.18 15.90 12.43
C ALA A 16 -21.48 16.40 11.00
N TYR A 17 -22.11 17.57 10.85
CA TYR A 17 -22.25 18.23 9.56
C TYR A 17 -20.91 18.81 9.09
N GLU A 18 -20.20 19.54 9.95
CA GLU A 18 -18.89 20.13 9.65
C GLU A 18 -17.85 19.08 9.26
N GLN A 19 -17.77 17.97 10.00
CA GLN A 19 -16.88 16.86 9.65
C GLN A 19 -17.21 16.29 8.27
N ARG A 20 -18.49 16.08 7.95
CA ARG A 20 -18.90 15.61 6.62
C ARG A 20 -18.65 16.65 5.55
N ALA A 21 -18.85 17.94 5.85
CA ALA A 21 -18.62 19.04 4.94
C ALA A 21 -17.13 19.24 4.64
N GLN A 22 -16.25 19.03 5.63
CA GLN A 22 -14.79 19.04 5.44
C GLN A 22 -14.30 17.94 4.50
N VAL A 23 -14.98 16.78 4.49
CA VAL A 23 -14.69 15.67 3.57
C VAL A 23 -15.45 15.83 2.24
N LYS A 24 -16.42 16.74 2.17
CA LYS A 24 -17.26 16.96 0.99
C LYS A 24 -16.49 17.78 -0.04
N GLY A 25 -15.98 17.12 -1.08
CA GLY A 25 -15.17 17.77 -2.12
C GLY A 25 -13.86 17.05 -2.42
N THR A 26 -13.50 16.04 -1.63
CA THR A 26 -12.46 15.07 -1.99
C THR A 26 -13.03 14.06 -2.99
N SER A 27 -13.42 14.52 -4.17
CA SER A 27 -13.71 13.60 -5.28
C SER A 27 -12.37 13.06 -5.77
N PHE A 28 -12.15 11.77 -5.60
CA PHE A 28 -11.03 11.11 -6.23
C PHE A 28 -11.35 10.89 -7.72
N ALA A 29 -10.30 10.77 -8.54
CA ALA A 29 -10.49 10.33 -9.91
C ALA A 29 -11.17 8.93 -9.94
N PRO A 30 -11.93 8.58 -10.99
CA PRO A 30 -12.63 7.29 -11.08
C PRO A 30 -11.71 6.07 -10.95
N ASP A 31 -10.43 6.24 -11.26
CA ASP A 31 -9.35 5.24 -11.25
C ASP A 31 -8.40 5.40 -10.05
N ALA A 32 -8.71 6.29 -9.11
CA ALA A 32 -7.88 6.50 -7.93
C ALA A 32 -7.95 5.30 -6.98
N VAL A 33 -6.79 4.92 -6.45
CA VAL A 33 -6.67 3.98 -5.33
C VAL A 33 -6.46 4.78 -4.05
N VAL A 34 -7.23 4.46 -3.01
CA VAL A 34 -7.06 5.04 -1.67
C VAL A 34 -6.41 3.99 -0.78
N LEU A 35 -5.23 4.32 -0.27
CA LEU A 35 -4.48 3.51 0.70
C LEU A 35 -4.41 4.27 2.02
N THR A 36 -4.38 3.53 3.13
CA THR A 36 -3.91 4.04 4.41
C THR A 36 -2.42 4.35 4.33
N ALA A 37 -1.92 5.14 5.30
CA ALA A 37 -0.48 5.43 5.38
C ALA A 37 0.35 4.14 5.54
N ASP A 38 -0.14 3.19 6.33
CA ASP A 38 0.53 1.91 6.56
C ASP A 38 0.53 1.05 5.29
N GLU A 39 -0.59 0.94 4.57
CA GLU A 39 -0.64 0.23 3.28
C GLU A 39 0.29 0.84 2.23
N ALA A 40 0.42 2.17 2.19
CA ALA A 40 1.34 2.85 1.29
C ALA A 40 2.81 2.60 1.65
N ALA A 41 3.15 2.59 2.94
CA ALA A 41 4.49 2.25 3.42
C ALA A 41 4.82 0.78 3.10
N ASP A 42 3.92 -0.15 3.41
CA ASP A 42 4.08 -1.58 3.13
C ASP A 42 4.24 -1.87 1.62
N LEU A 43 3.53 -1.13 0.76
CA LEU A 43 3.72 -1.24 -0.70
C LEU A 43 5.10 -0.73 -1.12
N SER A 44 5.53 0.42 -0.59
CA SER A 44 6.86 0.98 -0.87
C SER A 44 7.98 0.03 -0.45
N ASP A 45 7.88 -0.58 0.72
CA ASP A 45 8.87 -1.52 1.24
C ASP A 45 8.96 -2.77 0.38
N ARG A 46 7.83 -3.31 -0.09
CA ARG A 46 7.83 -4.47 -1.00
C ARG A 46 8.45 -4.15 -2.36
N VAL A 47 8.16 -2.98 -2.93
CA VAL A 47 8.81 -2.52 -4.18
C VAL A 47 10.31 -2.33 -3.97
N TYR A 48 10.72 -1.81 -2.81
CA TYR A 48 12.13 -1.68 -2.46
C TYR A 48 12.84 -3.05 -2.43
N GLN A 49 12.21 -4.06 -1.83
CA GLN A 49 12.76 -5.42 -1.79
C GLN A 49 12.95 -6.01 -3.20
N VAL A 50 12.00 -5.79 -4.11
CA VAL A 50 12.13 -6.22 -5.52
C VAL A 50 13.35 -5.57 -6.17
N ARG A 51 13.54 -4.27 -5.98
CA ARG A 51 14.71 -3.56 -6.52
C ARG A 51 16.01 -4.14 -5.99
N CYS A 52 16.12 -4.34 -4.67
CA CYS A 52 17.32 -4.90 -4.07
C CYS A 52 17.62 -6.31 -4.59
N ALA A 53 16.63 -7.19 -4.68
CA ALA A 53 16.83 -8.52 -5.22
C ALA A 53 17.33 -8.50 -6.69
N ALA A 54 16.90 -7.51 -7.48
CA ALA A 54 17.42 -7.31 -8.83
C ALA A 54 18.85 -6.75 -8.84
N GLU A 55 19.17 -5.83 -7.93
CA GLU A 55 20.53 -5.28 -7.74
C GLU A 55 21.51 -6.37 -7.28
N ASP A 56 21.08 -7.31 -6.44
CA ASP A 56 21.88 -8.45 -5.99
C ASP A 56 22.25 -9.36 -7.17
N ILE A 57 21.30 -9.65 -8.06
CA ILE A 57 21.57 -10.39 -9.31
C ILE A 57 22.60 -9.64 -10.17
N ALA A 58 22.45 -8.32 -10.32
CA ALA A 58 23.38 -7.51 -11.11
C ALA A 58 24.79 -7.52 -10.52
N THR A 59 24.91 -7.52 -9.18
CA THR A 59 26.18 -7.64 -8.46
C THR A 59 26.79 -9.03 -8.66
N ALA A 60 26.01 -10.08 -8.45
CA ALA A 60 26.45 -11.46 -8.64
C ALA A 60 26.96 -11.72 -10.08
N LEU A 61 26.30 -11.15 -11.09
CA LEU A 61 26.76 -11.20 -12.47
C LEU A 61 28.11 -10.49 -12.68
N GLN A 62 28.32 -9.34 -12.04
CA GLN A 62 29.60 -8.61 -12.12
C GLN A 62 30.73 -9.37 -11.43
N GLU A 63 30.42 -10.11 -10.36
CA GLU A 63 31.38 -10.91 -9.61
C GLU A 63 31.63 -12.30 -10.22
N GLY A 64 30.89 -12.67 -11.27
CA GLY A 64 31.05 -13.95 -11.95
C GLY A 64 30.46 -15.13 -11.18
N ALA A 65 29.39 -14.88 -10.41
CA ALA A 65 28.62 -15.90 -9.71
C ALA A 65 28.21 -17.05 -10.63
N ASP A 66 28.15 -18.25 -10.07
CA ASP A 66 27.77 -19.43 -10.83
C ASP A 66 26.27 -19.53 -11.09
N GLY A 67 25.87 -20.47 -11.94
CA GLY A 67 24.48 -20.64 -12.33
C GLY A 67 23.56 -21.16 -11.21
N SER A 68 24.10 -21.70 -10.11
CA SER A 68 23.30 -22.05 -8.92
C SER A 68 22.95 -20.80 -8.14
N GLU A 69 23.96 -19.98 -7.82
CA GLU A 69 23.77 -18.74 -7.07
C GLU A 69 22.83 -17.78 -7.80
N LEU A 70 23.01 -17.61 -9.11
CA LEU A 70 22.10 -16.79 -9.91
C LEU A 70 20.66 -17.34 -9.92
N ARG A 71 20.47 -18.67 -9.86
CA ARG A 71 19.14 -19.27 -9.77
C ARG A 71 18.49 -18.96 -8.44
N ASP A 72 19.22 -19.07 -7.34
CA ASP A 72 18.73 -18.77 -6.00
C ASP A 72 18.33 -17.30 -5.88
N LEU A 73 19.15 -16.38 -6.41
CA LEU A 73 18.83 -14.95 -6.44
C LEU A 73 17.60 -14.64 -7.32
N CYS A 74 17.45 -15.32 -8.46
CA CYS A 74 16.24 -15.22 -9.28
C CYS A 74 15.00 -15.70 -8.53
N GLU A 75 15.10 -16.79 -7.75
CA GLU A 75 13.99 -17.26 -6.93
C GLU A 75 13.60 -16.23 -5.88
N VAL A 76 14.57 -15.61 -5.19
CA VAL A 76 14.33 -14.52 -4.22
C VAL A 76 13.62 -13.34 -4.89
N LEU A 77 14.09 -12.90 -6.07
CA LEU A 77 13.46 -11.82 -6.82
C LEU A 77 12.00 -12.15 -7.17
N ILE A 78 11.72 -13.38 -7.62
CA ILE A 78 10.36 -13.81 -7.94
C ILE A 78 9.46 -13.83 -6.69
N GLN A 79 9.99 -14.24 -5.53
CA GLN A 79 9.21 -14.18 -4.29
C GLN A 79 8.92 -12.74 -3.86
N ALA A 80 9.90 -11.84 -3.95
CA ALA A 80 9.71 -10.42 -3.67
C ALA A 80 8.66 -9.80 -4.61
N ALA A 81 8.71 -10.14 -5.90
CA ALA A 81 7.73 -9.66 -6.88
C ALA A 81 6.31 -10.15 -6.57
N LYS A 82 6.14 -11.44 -6.23
CA LYS A 82 4.84 -12.00 -5.82
C LYS A 82 4.30 -11.34 -4.56
N ALA A 83 5.16 -11.03 -3.59
CA ALA A 83 4.76 -10.33 -2.38
C ALA A 83 4.31 -8.90 -2.68
N ALA A 84 4.99 -8.22 -3.62
CA ALA A 84 4.63 -6.89 -4.09
C ALA A 84 3.30 -6.89 -4.87
N ASP A 85 3.04 -7.90 -5.72
CA ASP A 85 1.83 -8.00 -6.56
C ASP A 85 0.52 -8.14 -5.77
N GLY A 86 0.57 -8.73 -4.56
CA GLY A 86 -0.61 -8.99 -3.72
C GLY A 86 -1.26 -7.77 -3.05
N TRP A 87 -1.03 -6.56 -3.55
CA TRP A 87 -1.60 -5.32 -3.00
C TRP A 87 -3.04 -5.03 -3.44
N ARG A 88 -3.62 -5.90 -4.29
CA ARG A 88 -4.98 -5.78 -4.82
C ARG A 88 -5.99 -6.66 -4.12
#